data_AF-A0A1I3CKJ4-F1
#
_entry.id   AF-A0A1I3CKJ4-F1
#
_cell.length_a   1.000
_cell.length_b   1.000
_cell.length_c   1.000
_cell.angle_alpha   90.00
_cell.angle_beta   90.00
_cell.angle_gamma   90.00
#
_symmetry.space_group_name_H-M   'P 1'
#
loop_
_entity.id
_entity.type
_entity.pdbx_description
1 polymer ?
#
loop_
_entity_poly.entity_id
_entity_poly.type
_entity_poly.pdbx_seq_one_letter_code
_entity_poly.pdbx_strand_id
1 'polypeptide(L)'
;MTATTPFRRLFGMLFWAVLTAFFFANVEIQIEGAAGWATNLPTWRIEHHWLLDIFWGGRAMTGYHAWIFPFIALMFHYPIWFNGSWDWRAEARIMASIMVFWISEDWLWFVLNPAYGLGRFNPVDVPWHKHWLGGVPVDYWIYSIVAILLLWLAERKPRPARVALN
;
A
#
# COMPACT_ATOMS: atom_id res chain seq x y z
N MET A 1 11.92 8.28 -27.09
CA MET A 1 11.40 8.41 -25.72
C MET A 1 12.35 9.33 -24.96
N THR A 2 11.91 10.50 -24.53
CA THR A 2 12.75 11.41 -23.73
C THR A 2 12.99 10.79 -22.35
N ALA A 3 14.25 10.67 -21.96
CA ALA A 3 14.61 10.15 -20.64
C ALA A 3 14.01 11.07 -19.56
N THR A 4 13.01 10.59 -18.82
CA THR A 4 12.51 11.30 -17.64
C THR A 4 13.59 11.33 -16.58
N THR A 5 13.78 12.49 -15.95
CA THR A 5 14.73 12.59 -14.83
C THR A 5 14.27 11.68 -13.69
N PRO A 6 15.20 11.08 -12.91
CA PRO A 6 14.84 10.21 -11.78
C PRO A 6 13.85 10.87 -10.82
N PHE A 7 14.01 12.17 -10.58
CA PHE A 7 13.10 12.96 -9.76
C PHE A 7 11.68 13.03 -10.35
N ARG A 8 11.52 13.32 -11.64
CA ARG A 8 10.19 13.38 -12.29
C ARG A 8 9.48 12.03 -12.25
N ARG A 9 10.22 10.93 -12.43
CA ARG A 9 9.69 9.58 -12.31
C ARG A 9 9.23 9.29 -10.88
N LEU A 10 10.10 9.54 -9.89
CA LEU A 10 9.81 9.30 -8.47
C LEU A 10 8.59 10.10 -8.00
N PHE A 11 8.54 11.39 -8.34
CA PHE A 11 7.40 12.22 -8.02
C PHE A 11 6.13 11.71 -8.72
N GLY A 12 6.22 11.44 -10.03
CA GLY A 12 5.08 10.98 -10.82
C GLY A 12 4.47 9.68 -10.29
N MET A 13 5.30 8.68 -9.96
CA MET A 13 4.80 7.41 -9.42
C MET A 13 4.15 7.59 -8.03
N LEU A 14 4.75 8.38 -7.13
CA LEU A 14 4.22 8.57 -5.78
C LEU A 14 2.94 9.41 -5.81
N PHE A 15 2.93 10.48 -6.61
CA PHE A 15 1.74 11.26 -6.85
C PHE A 15 0.60 10.39 -7.40
N TRP A 16 0.89 9.52 -8.38
CA TRP A 16 -0.14 8.65 -8.96
C TRP A 16 -0.65 7.60 -7.97
N ALA A 17 0.23 7.02 -7.14
CA ALA A 17 -0.15 6.10 -6.08
C ALA A 17 -1.09 6.79 -5.07
N VAL A 18 -0.74 7.99 -4.59
CA VAL A 18 -1.56 8.76 -3.65
C VAL A 18 -2.88 9.21 -4.28
N LEU A 19 -2.87 9.64 -5.54
CA LEU A 19 -4.09 10.02 -6.26
C LEU A 19 -5.05 8.83 -6.42
N THR A 20 -4.50 7.66 -6.76
CA THR A 20 -5.29 6.43 -6.87
C THR A 20 -5.85 6.04 -5.50
N ALA A 21 -5.04 6.13 -4.45
CA ALA A 21 -5.45 5.90 -3.06
C ALA A 21 -6.57 6.83 -2.62
N PHE A 22 -6.53 8.11 -3.01
CA PHE A 22 -7.60 9.06 -2.72
C PHE A 22 -8.94 8.63 -3.30
N PHE A 23 -8.97 8.23 -4.58
CA PHE A 23 -10.21 7.73 -5.19
C PHE A 23 -10.67 6.42 -4.57
N PHE A 24 -9.72 5.53 -4.27
CA PHE A 24 -10.03 4.25 -3.66
C PHE A 24 -10.61 4.39 -2.25
N ALA A 25 -10.02 5.22 -1.39
CA ALA A 25 -10.53 5.53 -0.07
C ALA A 25 -11.96 6.07 -0.14
N ASN A 26 -12.27 6.94 -1.10
CA ASN A 26 -13.65 7.38 -1.32
C ASN A 26 -14.57 6.22 -1.72
N VAL A 27 -14.14 5.29 -2.58
CA VAL A 27 -14.97 4.10 -2.88
C VAL A 27 -15.20 3.26 -1.62
N GLU A 28 -14.16 3.04 -0.82
CA GLU A 28 -14.21 2.21 0.38
C GLU A 28 -15.08 2.82 1.48
N ILE A 29 -15.00 4.14 1.72
CA ILE A 29 -15.89 4.85 2.65
C ILE A 29 -17.36 4.63 2.30
N GLN A 30 -17.70 4.59 1.01
CA GLN A 30 -19.09 4.51 0.55
C GLN A 30 -19.69 3.11 0.80
N ILE A 31 -18.85 2.08 0.83
CA ILE A 31 -19.28 0.70 1.04
C ILE A 31 -19.12 0.25 2.50
N GLU A 32 -18.14 0.79 3.24
CA GLU A 32 -17.90 0.43 4.64
C GLU A 32 -18.58 1.36 5.65
N GLY A 33 -18.65 2.66 5.33
CA GLY A 33 -19.22 3.69 6.20
C GLY A 33 -18.64 3.68 7.61
N ALA A 34 -19.51 3.68 8.62
CA ALA A 34 -19.12 3.68 10.04
C ALA A 34 -18.65 2.31 10.56
N ALA A 35 -18.95 1.22 9.84
CA ALA A 35 -18.68 -0.13 10.33
C ALA A 35 -17.19 -0.49 10.20
N GLY A 36 -16.54 -0.01 9.14
CA GLY A 36 -15.13 -0.26 8.85
C GLY A 36 -14.79 -1.72 8.55
N TRP A 37 -13.65 -1.92 7.88
CA TRP A 37 -13.03 -3.23 7.66
C TRP A 37 -13.98 -4.30 7.11
N ALA A 38 -14.80 -3.90 6.13
CA ALA A 38 -15.81 -4.69 5.45
C ALA A 38 -16.83 -5.37 6.36
N THR A 39 -17.03 -4.89 7.61
CA THR A 39 -17.85 -5.58 8.63
C THR A 39 -19.29 -5.85 8.15
N ASN A 40 -19.89 -4.92 7.40
CA ASN A 40 -21.26 -5.04 6.90
C ASN A 40 -21.36 -5.50 5.44
N LEU A 41 -20.25 -5.80 4.78
CA LEU A 41 -20.28 -6.23 3.38
C LEU A 41 -20.77 -7.68 3.26
N PRO A 42 -21.54 -8.02 2.21
CA PRO A 42 -22.05 -9.37 1.99
C PRO A 42 -20.95 -10.29 1.44
N THR A 43 -19.93 -10.56 2.25
CA THR A 43 -18.73 -11.31 1.88
C THR A 43 -18.39 -12.35 2.95
N TRP A 44 -17.69 -13.41 2.54
CA TRP A 44 -17.18 -14.39 3.50
C TRP A 44 -16.04 -13.79 4.34
N ARG A 45 -15.79 -14.37 5.51
CA ARG A 45 -14.81 -13.83 6.45
C ARG A 45 -14.11 -14.93 7.24
N ILE A 46 -12.79 -14.79 7.36
CA ILE A 46 -11.92 -15.64 8.18
C ILE A 46 -11.43 -14.79 9.34
N GLU A 47 -11.99 -15.02 10.52
CA GLU A 47 -11.69 -14.26 11.75
C GLU A 47 -10.41 -14.75 12.44
N HIS A 48 -10.15 -16.06 12.37
CA HIS A 48 -9.11 -16.71 13.14
C HIS A 48 -8.34 -17.71 12.27
N HIS A 49 -7.07 -17.42 12.02
CA HIS A 49 -6.12 -18.34 11.41
C HIS A 49 -4.71 -17.79 11.67
N TRP A 50 -3.75 -18.63 12.09
CA TRP A 50 -2.40 -18.19 12.46
C TRP A 50 -1.66 -17.46 11.31
N LEU A 51 -1.96 -17.80 10.05
CA LEU A 51 -1.44 -17.05 8.89
C LEU A 51 -1.88 -15.58 8.87
N LEU A 52 -3.01 -15.22 9.48
CA LEU A 52 -3.46 -13.83 9.58
C LEU A 52 -2.54 -13.02 10.48
N ASP A 53 -2.01 -13.62 11.55
CA ASP A 53 -1.08 -12.93 12.45
C ASP A 53 0.25 -12.61 11.73
N ILE A 54 0.66 -13.45 10.77
CA ILE A 54 1.92 -13.29 10.04
C ILE A 54 1.75 -12.38 8.82
N PHE A 55 0.72 -12.61 8.00
CA PHE A 55 0.58 -11.98 6.69
C PHE A 55 -0.47 -10.86 6.66
N TRP A 56 -1.35 -10.80 7.66
CA TRP A 56 -2.52 -9.92 7.68
C TRP A 56 -2.58 -9.01 8.91
N GLY A 57 -1.49 -8.88 9.65
CA GLY A 57 -1.40 -8.06 10.86
C GLY A 57 -2.42 -8.46 11.96
N GLY A 58 -2.87 -9.72 11.95
CA GLY A 58 -3.91 -10.24 12.85
C GLY A 58 -5.32 -9.73 12.54
N ARG A 59 -5.53 -9.09 11.39
CA ARG A 59 -6.85 -8.65 10.93
C ARG A 59 -7.62 -9.84 10.35
N ALA A 60 -8.94 -9.74 10.35
CA ALA A 60 -9.76 -10.72 9.63
C ALA A 60 -9.58 -10.55 8.12
N MET A 61 -9.41 -11.66 7.42
CA MET A 61 -9.46 -11.68 5.97
C MET A 61 -10.92 -11.76 5.53
N THR A 62 -11.41 -10.76 4.79
CA THR A 62 -12.73 -10.81 4.17
C THR A 62 -12.60 -11.12 2.68
N GLY A 63 -13.66 -11.64 2.05
CA GLY A 63 -13.64 -11.88 0.61
C GLY A 63 -13.47 -10.60 -0.20
N TYR A 64 -13.97 -9.46 0.28
CA TYR A 64 -13.67 -8.16 -0.30
C TYR A 64 -12.15 -7.94 -0.40
N HIS A 65 -11.45 -8.09 0.73
CA HIS A 65 -10.01 -7.91 0.77
C HIS A 65 -9.27 -8.93 -0.11
N ALA A 66 -9.68 -10.20 -0.06
CA ALA A 66 -9.07 -11.27 -0.86
C ALA A 66 -9.09 -11.00 -2.37
N TRP A 67 -10.06 -10.24 -2.87
CA TRP A 67 -10.15 -9.86 -4.28
C TRP A 67 -9.57 -8.49 -4.59
N ILE A 68 -9.71 -7.52 -3.67
CA ILE A 68 -9.25 -6.17 -3.95
C ILE A 68 -7.72 -6.03 -3.91
N PHE A 69 -7.04 -6.71 -2.99
CA PHE A 69 -5.59 -6.70 -2.92
C PHE A 69 -4.92 -7.18 -4.22
N PRO A 70 -5.26 -8.37 -4.77
CA PRO A 70 -4.70 -8.78 -6.06
C PRO A 70 -5.20 -7.92 -7.21
N PHE A 71 -6.42 -7.38 -7.18
CA PHE A 71 -6.89 -6.45 -8.20
C PHE A 71 -6.00 -5.20 -8.28
N ILE A 72 -5.73 -4.54 -7.16
CA ILE A 72 -4.83 -3.39 -7.11
C ILE A 72 -3.42 -3.79 -7.55
N ALA A 73 -2.89 -4.92 -7.07
CA ALA A 73 -1.59 -5.40 -7.52
C ALA A 73 -1.54 -5.57 -9.04
N LEU A 74 -2.53 -6.20 -9.66
CA LEU A 74 -2.63 -6.35 -11.11
C LEU A 74 -2.68 -4.99 -11.84
N MET A 75 -3.42 -4.01 -11.31
CA MET A 75 -3.49 -2.68 -11.90
C MET A 75 -2.13 -1.96 -11.90
N PHE A 76 -1.37 -2.06 -10.81
CA PHE A 76 -0.02 -1.48 -10.75
C PHE A 76 0.99 -2.21 -11.65
N HIS A 77 0.83 -3.52 -11.85
CA HIS A 77 1.68 -4.31 -12.76
C HIS A 77 1.27 -4.20 -14.23
N TYR A 78 0.06 -3.74 -14.52
CA TYR A 78 -0.49 -3.68 -15.88
C TYR A 78 0.48 -3.03 -16.89
N PRO A 79 1.05 -1.84 -16.64
CA PRO A 79 1.93 -1.21 -17.62
C PRO A 79 3.21 -2.00 -17.92
N ILE A 80 3.81 -2.64 -16.92
CA ILE A 80 5.08 -3.36 -17.11
C ILE A 80 4.88 -4.70 -17.83
N TRP A 81 3.74 -5.34 -17.61
CA TRP A 81 3.36 -6.58 -18.27
C TRP A 81 3.23 -6.37 -19.78
N PHE A 82 2.49 -5.34 -20.19
CA PHE A 82 2.26 -5.04 -21.61
C PHE A 82 3.44 -4.35 -22.30
N ASN A 83 4.29 -3.64 -21.56
CA ASN A 83 5.51 -3.05 -22.12
C ASN A 83 6.71 -4.01 -22.15
N GLY A 84 6.57 -5.26 -21.65
CA GLY A 84 7.65 -6.25 -21.66
C GLY A 84 8.93 -5.80 -20.95
N SER A 85 8.81 -4.92 -19.95
CA SER A 85 9.95 -4.22 -19.31
C SER A 85 10.12 -4.60 -17.85
N TRP A 86 9.74 -5.84 -17.50
CA TRP A 86 9.86 -6.33 -16.14
C TRP A 86 11.33 -6.57 -15.77
N ASP A 87 11.86 -5.69 -14.93
CA ASP A 87 13.11 -5.91 -14.22
C ASP A 87 12.90 -5.75 -12.70
N TRP A 88 13.90 -6.16 -11.91
CA TRP A 88 13.81 -6.12 -10.46
C TRP A 88 13.65 -4.68 -9.90
N ARG A 89 14.12 -3.66 -10.63
CA ARG A 89 13.96 -2.25 -10.20
C ARG A 89 12.55 -1.77 -10.48
N ALA A 90 11.94 -2.17 -11.60
CA ALA A 90 10.54 -1.92 -11.90
C ALA A 90 9.65 -2.57 -10.84
N GLU A 91 9.93 -3.83 -10.48
CA GLU A 91 9.26 -4.54 -9.39
C GLU A 91 9.36 -3.78 -8.07
N ALA A 92 10.57 -3.38 -7.67
CA ALA A 92 10.78 -2.62 -6.44
C ALA A 92 10.00 -1.28 -6.41
N ARG A 93 9.91 -0.59 -7.56
CA ARG A 93 9.11 0.65 -7.68
C ARG A 93 7.61 0.39 -7.56
N ILE A 94 7.13 -0.68 -8.19
CA ILE A 94 5.71 -1.08 -8.12
C ILE A 94 5.35 -1.45 -6.69
N MET A 95 6.13 -2.32 -6.06
CA MET A 95 5.86 -2.76 -4.69
C MET A 95 5.92 -1.61 -3.70
N ALA A 96 6.88 -0.68 -3.84
CA ALA A 96 6.91 0.53 -3.03
C ALA A 96 5.69 1.44 -3.30
N SER A 97 5.23 1.55 -4.55
CA SER A 97 4.05 2.34 -4.89
C SER A 97 2.76 1.73 -4.33
N ILE A 98 2.65 0.40 -4.31
CA ILE A 98 1.54 -0.33 -3.68
C ILE A 98 1.53 -0.11 -2.15
N MET A 99 2.71 -0.15 -1.51
CA MET A 99 2.82 0.16 -0.06
C MET A 99 2.38 1.59 0.24
N VAL A 100 2.84 2.57 -0.56
CA VAL A 100 2.42 3.97 -0.43
C VAL A 100 0.92 4.12 -0.68
N PHE A 101 0.38 3.41 -1.68
CA PHE A 101 -1.05 3.38 -1.96
C PHE A 101 -1.83 2.94 -0.72
N TRP A 102 -1.57 1.76 -0.15
CA TRP A 102 -2.35 1.24 0.98
C TRP A 102 -2.20 2.08 2.26
N ILE A 103 -1.02 2.62 2.54
CA ILE A 103 -0.86 3.55 3.69
C ILE A 103 -1.67 4.84 3.47
N SER A 104 -1.57 5.40 2.26
CA SER A 104 -2.25 6.66 1.93
C SER A 104 -3.76 6.46 1.90
N GLU A 105 -4.20 5.32 1.39
CA GLU A 105 -5.59 4.92 1.29
C GLU A 105 -6.21 4.80 2.69
N ASP A 106 -5.66 3.95 3.58
CA ASP A 106 -6.16 3.77 4.95
C ASP A 106 -6.12 5.11 5.72
N TRP A 107 -5.07 5.92 5.55
CA TRP A 107 -5.00 7.25 6.16
C TRP A 107 -6.08 8.21 5.63
N LEU A 108 -6.26 8.27 4.31
CA LEU A 108 -7.28 9.11 3.68
C LEU A 108 -8.68 8.62 4.04
N TRP A 109 -8.88 7.32 4.23
CA TRP A 109 -10.12 6.76 4.75
C TRP A 109 -10.47 7.41 6.08
N PHE A 110 -9.55 7.47 7.05
CA PHE A 110 -9.81 8.13 8.34
C PHE A 110 -9.96 9.65 8.23
N VAL A 111 -9.18 10.30 7.37
CA VAL A 111 -9.27 11.76 7.17
C VAL A 111 -10.61 12.16 6.55
N LEU A 112 -11.12 11.38 5.60
CA LEU A 112 -12.28 11.73 4.79
C LEU A 112 -13.58 11.11 5.31
N ASN A 113 -13.53 10.01 6.06
CA ASN A 113 -14.72 9.33 6.57
C ASN A 113 -15.40 10.15 7.69
N PRO A 114 -16.61 10.68 7.47
CA PRO A 114 -17.30 11.51 8.46
C PRO A 114 -17.69 10.76 9.74
N ALA A 115 -17.73 9.42 9.71
CA ALA A 115 -18.02 8.60 10.89
C ALA A 115 -16.81 8.41 11.82
N TYR A 116 -15.59 8.65 11.33
CA TYR A 116 -14.36 8.51 12.10
C TYR A 116 -13.68 9.86 12.30
N GLY A 117 -13.10 10.42 11.25
CA GLY A 117 -12.16 11.53 11.38
C GLY A 117 -10.89 11.15 12.16
N LEU A 118 -9.94 12.07 12.23
CA LEU A 118 -8.70 11.87 12.98
C LEU A 118 -8.92 11.73 14.50
N GLY A 119 -10.06 12.21 15.03
CA GLY A 119 -10.40 12.07 16.44
C GLY A 119 -10.66 10.62 16.88
N ARG A 120 -11.05 9.75 15.94
CA ARG A 120 -11.29 8.32 16.16
C ARG A 120 -10.19 7.44 15.59
N PHE A 121 -9.06 8.00 15.16
CA PHE A 121 -7.92 7.22 14.71
C PHE A 121 -7.07 6.76 15.91
N ASN A 122 -7.56 5.75 16.62
CA ASN A 122 -6.92 5.22 17.82
C ASN A 122 -7.26 3.72 18.02
N PRO A 123 -6.53 3.00 18.91
CA PRO A 123 -6.72 1.57 19.09
C PRO A 123 -8.10 1.15 19.62
N VAL A 124 -8.84 2.07 20.25
CA VAL A 124 -10.17 1.78 20.84
C VAL A 124 -11.23 1.80 19.76
N ASP A 125 -11.25 2.85 18.95
CA ASP A 125 -12.25 3.02 17.88
C ASP A 125 -11.92 2.20 16.63
N VAL A 126 -10.67 1.77 16.45
CA VAL A 126 -10.18 1.08 15.25
C VAL A 126 -9.61 -0.30 15.61
N PRO A 127 -10.45 -1.24 16.10
CA PRO A 127 -10.01 -2.50 16.69
C PRO A 127 -9.48 -3.52 15.68
N TRP A 128 -9.63 -3.27 14.37
CA TRP A 128 -9.01 -4.11 13.34
C TRP A 128 -7.50 -3.91 13.31
N HIS A 129 -6.97 -2.69 13.49
CA HIS A 129 -5.53 -2.48 13.67
C HIS A 129 -5.08 -3.01 15.03
N LYS A 130 -4.41 -4.17 15.04
CA LYS A 130 -4.04 -4.88 16.29
C LYS A 130 -2.85 -4.30 17.01
N HIS A 131 -1.92 -3.69 16.28
CA HIS A 131 -0.65 -3.22 16.81
C HIS A 131 -0.45 -1.75 16.47
N TRP A 132 -0.11 -0.96 17.48
CA TRP A 132 0.06 0.49 17.38
C TRP A 132 1.41 0.91 17.95
N LEU A 133 2.05 1.88 17.29
CA LEU A 133 3.30 2.48 17.74
C LEU A 133 3.25 3.99 17.46
N GLY A 134 3.42 4.81 18.50
CA GLY A 134 3.44 6.27 18.35
C GLY A 134 2.10 6.87 17.87
N GLY A 135 0.97 6.22 18.17
CA GLY A 135 -0.36 6.70 17.78
C GLY A 135 -0.77 6.37 16.33
N VAL A 136 0.02 5.58 15.62
CA VAL A 136 -0.33 5.05 14.29
C VAL A 136 -0.16 3.52 14.27
N PRO A 137 -0.87 2.78 13.39
CA PRO A 137 -0.70 1.35 13.25
C PRO A 137 0.73 0.95 12.89
N VAL A 138 1.22 -0.17 13.43
CA VAL A 138 2.59 -0.67 13.18
C VAL A 138 2.85 -0.91 11.70
N ASP A 139 1.83 -1.36 10.96
CA ASP A 139 1.92 -1.61 9.52
C ASP A 139 2.33 -0.37 8.72
N TYR A 140 1.95 0.84 9.17
CA TYR A 140 2.35 2.10 8.53
C TYR A 140 3.86 2.28 8.59
N TRP A 141 4.47 2.01 9.74
CA TRP A 141 5.91 2.11 9.92
C TRP A 141 6.64 1.09 9.06
N ILE A 142 6.19 -0.17 9.09
CA ILE A 142 6.80 -1.25 8.31
C ILE A 142 6.74 -0.93 6.82
N TYR A 143 5.56 -0.62 6.29
CA TYR A 143 5.37 -0.36 4.87
C TYR A 143 6.11 0.90 4.43
N SER A 144 6.16 1.95 5.26
CA SER A 144 6.93 3.16 4.95
C SER A 144 8.43 2.87 4.87
N ILE A 145 8.98 2.15 5.84
CA ILE A 145 10.40 1.77 5.86
C ILE A 145 10.74 0.89 4.65
N VAL A 146 9.93 -0.13 4.37
CA VAL A 146 10.17 -1.04 3.25
C VAL A 146 10.05 -0.31 1.92
N ALA A 147 9.06 0.57 1.74
CA ALA A 147 8.91 1.37 0.54
C ALA A 147 10.13 2.28 0.31
N ILE A 148 10.61 2.98 1.34
CA ILE A 148 11.81 3.82 1.27
C ILE A 148 13.02 2.98 0.84
N LEU A 149 13.22 1.82 1.45
CA LEU A 149 14.33 0.92 1.13
C LEU A 149 14.26 0.42 -0.31
N LEU A 150 13.08 -0.02 -0.77
CA LEU A 150 12.87 -0.49 -2.14
C LEU A 150 13.15 0.62 -3.16
N LEU A 151 12.68 1.84 -2.91
CA LEU A 151 12.92 2.98 -3.80
C LEU A 151 14.40 3.38 -3.80
N TRP A 152 15.04 3.40 -2.64
CA TRP A 152 16.48 3.64 -2.56
C TRP A 152 17.27 2.58 -3.35
N LEU A 153 16.91 1.30 -3.21
CA LEU A 153 17.53 0.20 -3.96
C LEU A 153 17.28 0.31 -5.47
N ALA A 154 16.07 0.71 -5.89
CA ALA A 154 15.70 0.83 -7.29
C ALA A 154 16.37 2.03 -7.99
N GLU A 155 16.54 3.14 -7.27
CA GLU A 155 17.03 4.41 -7.82
C GLU A 155 18.55 4.62 -7.65
N ARG A 156 19.22 3.86 -6.77
CA ARG A 156 20.69 3.94 -6.64
C ARG A 156 21.38 3.57 -7.94
N LYS A 157 22.39 4.35 -8.33
CA LYS A 157 23.26 4.05 -9.47
C LYS A 157 23.95 2.70 -9.23
N PRO A 158 24.10 1.83 -10.26
CA PRO A 158 24.92 0.64 -10.15
C PRO A 158 26.32 1.01 -9.65
N ARG A 159 26.91 0.20 -8.77
CA ARG A 159 28.33 0.37 -8.43
C ARG A 159 29.13 0.23 -9.73
N PRO A 160 30.08 1.14 -10.02
CA PRO A 160 30.99 0.92 -11.14
C PRO A 160 31.65 -0.43 -10.94
N ALA A 161 31.64 -1.27 -11.98
CA ALA A 161 32.41 -2.51 -11.95
C ALA A 161 33.84 -2.14 -11.55
N ARG A 162 34.42 -2.83 -10.56
CA ARG A 162 35.87 -2.73 -10.35
C ARG A 162 36.47 -3.12 -11.69
N VAL A 163 37.07 -2.16 -12.38
CA VAL A 163 37.98 -2.47 -13.48
C VAL A 163 39.05 -3.33 -12.83
N ALA A 164 39.05 -4.63 -13.13
CA ALA A 164 40.15 -5.49 -12.78
C ALA A 164 41.33 -4.94 -13.57
N LEU A 165 42.21 -4.22 -12.88
CA LEU A 165 43.52 -3.85 -13.41
C LEU A 165 44.30 -5.16 -13.47
N ASN A 166 44.35 -5.75 -14.67
CA ASN A 166 45.33 -6.78 -15.02
C ASN A 166 46.51 -6.10 -15.70
#